data_AF-A0A5J5HUT8-F1
#
_entry.id   AF-A0A5J5HUT8-F1
#
_cell.length_a   1.000
_cell.length_b   1.000
_cell.length_c   1.000
_cell.angle_alpha   90.00
_cell.angle_beta   90.00
_cell.angle_gamma   90.00
#
_symmetry.space_group_name_H-M   'P 1'
#
loop_
_entity.id
_entity.type
_entity.pdbx_description
1 polymer ?
#
loop_
_entity_poly.entity_id
_entity_poly.type
_entity_poly.pdbx_seq_one_letter_code
_entity_poly.pdbx_strand_id
1 'polypeptide(L)'
;MTVKSALRDLNNAVLDLQSADYNTYERPLERLAQTLNGSDLAAITSDLRAAADFDAFLERANQGGSMMGSARLNWPASRKEELGLVIHIIERGAAAPDWFLNFSHTYYYSGSKFVANIRKITAAVIIPFNRDFAVYVEEHAHGEPFQDAKSDMATEEDKKDLLQALFQLGQGGKRPSIQDAAIKYFPEWNRDRLTNVAEALFEEGSVLNPTGAMLYVDLSSSARKRAEQSSREPSGVIYNIGEMHNSPLQHISSGGNGIQTTTYSSDDLRSIVALYRQHVDELGLDDAQRRKADAQVATIEAQLMDEPDPSIIKSAGKSLKTIVEGAIGGAAGTAIAAAPVWAPLISIFGG
;
A
#
# COMPACT_ATOMS: atom_id res chain seq x y z
N MET A 1 1.95 -8.00 22.64
CA MET A 1 2.54 -7.44 21.40
C MET A 1 1.47 -7.64 20.32
N THR A 2 1.59 -7.01 19.16
CA THR A 2 0.72 -7.29 18.01
C THR A 2 1.47 -8.15 17.00
N VAL A 3 0.75 -8.86 16.13
CA VAL A 3 1.35 -9.58 14.99
C VAL A 3 2.26 -8.65 14.17
N LYS A 4 1.83 -7.41 13.92
CA LYS A 4 2.62 -6.40 13.21
C LYS A 4 3.92 -6.04 13.94
N SER A 5 3.88 -5.83 15.26
CA SER A 5 5.10 -5.55 16.02
C SER A 5 6.02 -6.76 16.08
N ALA A 6 5.47 -7.98 16.18
CA ALA A 6 6.25 -9.21 16.16
C ALA A 6 6.96 -9.42 14.80
N LEU A 7 6.28 -9.14 13.68
CA LEU A 7 6.90 -9.17 12.35
C LEU A 7 7.99 -8.10 12.18
N ARG A 8 7.79 -6.90 12.76
CA ARG A 8 8.84 -5.87 12.77
C ARG A 8 10.06 -6.32 13.59
N ASP A 9 9.85 -6.90 14.76
CA ASP A 9 10.93 -7.40 15.62
C ASP A 9 11.68 -8.56 14.97
N LEU A 10 10.96 -9.43 14.22
CA LEU A 10 11.56 -10.48 13.40
C LEU A 10 12.46 -9.89 12.32
N ASN A 11 11.97 -8.90 11.56
CA ASN A 11 12.74 -8.22 10.52
C ASN A 11 14.00 -7.53 11.09
N ASN A 12 13.87 -6.85 12.24
CA ASN A 12 15.00 -6.21 12.90
C ASN A 12 16.07 -7.23 13.30
N ALA A 13 15.65 -8.40 13.84
CA ALA A 13 16.58 -9.45 14.20
C ALA A 13 17.28 -10.07 12.96
N VAL A 14 16.61 -10.14 11.80
CA VAL A 14 17.25 -10.53 10.52
C VAL A 14 18.29 -9.51 10.07
N LEU A 15 17.98 -8.21 10.14
CA LEU A 15 18.93 -7.14 9.78
C LEU A 15 20.16 -7.17 10.70
N ASP A 16 19.94 -7.37 12.00
CA ASP A 16 21.03 -7.56 12.97
C ASP A 16 21.88 -8.78 12.57
N LEU A 17 21.27 -9.93 12.27
CA LEU A 17 21.97 -11.16 11.86
C LEU A 17 22.74 -10.98 10.55
N GLN A 18 22.22 -10.20 9.60
CA GLN A 18 22.89 -9.90 8.34
C GLN A 18 24.17 -9.09 8.55
N SER A 19 24.13 -8.16 9.51
CA SER A 19 25.29 -7.32 9.88
C SER A 19 26.29 -8.00 10.81
N ALA A 20 25.89 -9.10 11.45
CA ALA A 20 26.66 -9.80 12.47
C ALA A 20 27.99 -10.38 11.96
N ASP A 21 28.88 -10.60 12.93
CA ASP A 21 30.15 -11.31 12.78
C ASP A 21 30.19 -12.56 13.67
N TYR A 22 31.35 -13.23 13.70
CA TYR A 22 31.54 -14.49 14.41
C TYR A 22 31.24 -14.38 15.92
N ASN A 23 31.48 -13.22 16.52
CA ASN A 23 31.30 -13.03 17.96
C ASN A 23 29.91 -12.50 18.32
N THR A 24 29.07 -12.17 17.32
CA THR A 24 27.84 -11.39 17.53
C THR A 24 26.60 -12.01 16.89
N TYR A 25 26.73 -13.06 16.08
CA TYR A 25 25.60 -13.69 15.37
C TYR A 25 24.62 -14.44 16.29
N GLU A 26 25.06 -14.88 17.47
CA GLU A 26 24.26 -15.70 18.39
C GLU A 26 23.05 -14.93 18.91
N ARG A 27 23.29 -13.69 19.38
CA ARG A 27 22.25 -12.82 19.94
C ARG A 27 21.08 -12.52 18.97
N PRO A 28 21.29 -12.11 17.71
CA PRO A 28 20.19 -11.91 16.78
C PRO A 28 19.52 -13.23 16.37
N LEU A 29 20.24 -14.35 16.36
CA LEU A 29 19.64 -15.67 16.13
C LEU A 29 18.71 -16.09 17.27
N GLU A 30 19.12 -15.87 18.52
CA GLU A 30 18.27 -16.05 19.70
C GLU A 30 17.03 -15.17 19.66
N ARG A 31 17.18 -13.90 19.28
CA ARG A 31 16.06 -12.97 19.11
C ARG A 31 15.07 -13.45 18.06
N LEU A 32 15.56 -13.95 16.91
CA LEU A 32 14.69 -14.54 15.89
C LEU A 32 13.86 -15.69 16.46
N ALA A 33 14.52 -16.63 17.15
CA ALA A 33 13.84 -17.77 17.77
C ALA A 33 12.82 -17.34 18.83
N GLN A 34 13.17 -16.37 19.68
CA GLN A 34 12.27 -15.84 20.71
C GLN A 34 11.04 -15.17 20.09
N THR A 35 11.21 -14.35 19.06
CA THR A 35 10.10 -13.66 18.39
C THR A 35 9.17 -14.65 17.69
N LEU A 36 9.71 -15.67 17.01
CA LEU A 36 8.90 -16.73 16.38
C LEU A 36 8.05 -17.51 17.39
N ASN A 37 8.55 -17.69 18.62
CA ASN A 37 7.86 -18.38 19.70
C ASN A 37 7.06 -17.44 20.62
N GLY A 38 6.99 -16.14 20.30
CA GLY A 38 6.20 -15.17 21.04
C GLY A 38 4.71 -15.42 20.90
N SER A 39 3.92 -14.96 21.88
CA SER A 39 2.46 -15.21 21.96
C SER A 39 1.71 -14.94 20.66
N ASP A 40 2.13 -13.93 19.91
CA ASP A 40 1.40 -13.44 18.74
C ASP A 40 1.67 -14.27 17.47
N LEU A 41 2.78 -15.00 17.45
CA LEU A 41 3.18 -15.86 16.33
C LEU A 41 3.16 -17.35 16.69
N ALA A 42 3.10 -17.69 17.98
CA ALA A 42 3.27 -19.05 18.48
C ALA A 42 2.34 -20.07 17.82
N ALA A 43 1.07 -19.74 17.60
CA ALA A 43 0.12 -20.65 16.94
C ALA A 43 0.55 -20.95 15.49
N ILE A 44 0.80 -19.90 14.70
CA ILE A 44 1.23 -20.03 13.30
C ILE A 44 2.58 -20.73 13.20
N THR A 45 3.55 -20.34 14.03
CA THR A 45 4.88 -20.97 14.11
C THR A 45 4.75 -22.45 14.47
N SER A 46 3.90 -22.82 15.44
CA SER A 46 3.71 -24.22 15.82
C SER A 46 3.08 -25.03 14.69
N ASP A 47 2.11 -24.46 13.97
CA ASP A 47 1.46 -25.12 12.83
C ASP A 47 2.42 -25.34 11.66
N LEU A 48 3.28 -24.36 11.38
CA LEU A 48 4.33 -24.48 10.36
C LEU A 48 5.39 -25.50 10.79
N ARG A 49 5.81 -25.47 12.05
CA ARG A 49 6.79 -26.42 12.60
C ARG A 49 6.27 -27.86 12.53
N ALA A 50 5.00 -28.08 12.87
CA ALA A 50 4.36 -29.40 12.81
C ALA A 50 4.20 -29.93 11.39
N ALA A 51 4.18 -29.05 10.38
CA ALA A 51 4.10 -29.45 8.97
C ALA A 51 5.44 -29.94 8.40
N ALA A 52 6.55 -29.79 9.13
CA ALA A 52 7.90 -30.12 8.66
C ALA A 52 8.58 -31.16 9.55
N ASP A 53 9.05 -32.25 8.93
CA ASP A 53 9.91 -33.24 9.57
C ASP A 53 11.38 -32.89 9.35
N PHE A 54 11.96 -32.20 10.33
CA PHE A 54 13.33 -31.68 10.22
C PHE A 54 14.39 -32.79 10.22
N ASP A 55 14.19 -33.85 10.99
CA ASP A 55 15.17 -34.94 11.06
C ASP A 55 15.15 -35.74 9.76
N ALA A 56 13.97 -36.08 9.22
CA ALA A 56 13.87 -36.73 7.92
C ALA A 56 14.38 -35.84 6.77
N PHE A 57 14.27 -34.51 6.88
CA PHE A 57 14.85 -33.57 5.94
C PHE A 57 16.39 -33.63 5.94
N LEU A 58 17.01 -33.68 7.12
CA LEU A 58 18.47 -33.82 7.25
C LEU A 58 18.97 -35.19 6.78
N GLU A 59 18.23 -36.27 7.04
CA GLU A 59 18.58 -37.61 6.53
C GLU A 59 18.53 -37.68 5.00
N ARG A 60 17.58 -36.97 4.38
CA ARG A 60 17.45 -36.85 2.93
C ARG A 60 18.48 -35.91 2.30
N ALA A 61 19.20 -35.12 3.10
CA ALA A 61 20.23 -34.24 2.58
C ALA A 61 21.40 -35.07 2.03
N ASN A 62 21.91 -34.69 0.86
CA ASN A 62 23.13 -35.31 0.36
C ASN A 62 24.28 -34.81 1.22
N GLN A 63 24.96 -35.71 1.94
CA GLN A 63 26.09 -35.37 2.81
C GLN A 63 27.33 -34.87 2.05
N GLY A 64 27.29 -34.89 0.71
CA GLY A 64 28.39 -34.44 -0.13
C GLY A 64 29.45 -35.52 -0.35
N GLY A 65 30.21 -35.38 -1.44
CA GLY A 65 31.37 -36.23 -1.71
C GLY A 65 32.62 -35.79 -0.94
N SER A 66 33.79 -36.30 -1.32
CA SER A 66 35.10 -35.96 -0.73
C SER A 66 35.51 -34.47 -0.85
N MET A 67 34.68 -33.62 -1.47
CA MET A 67 34.89 -32.17 -1.60
C MET A 67 34.00 -31.39 -0.62
N MET A 68 34.64 -30.55 0.21
CA MET A 68 34.00 -29.65 1.17
C MET A 68 32.99 -28.70 0.49
N GLY A 69 31.78 -28.56 1.06
CA GLY A 69 30.73 -27.69 0.52
C GLY A 69 29.90 -28.29 -0.63
N SER A 70 30.06 -29.59 -0.92
CA SER A 70 29.26 -30.29 -1.93
C SER A 70 27.92 -30.84 -1.41
N ALA A 71 27.67 -30.75 -0.11
CA ALA A 71 26.44 -31.17 0.51
C ALA A 71 25.26 -30.32 0.01
N ARG A 72 24.09 -30.95 -0.19
CA ARG A 72 22.90 -30.28 -0.71
C ARG A 72 21.68 -30.62 0.13
N LEU A 73 20.92 -29.59 0.46
CA LEU A 73 19.59 -29.70 1.08
C LEU A 73 18.54 -29.87 -0.01
N ASN A 74 17.63 -30.82 0.19
CA ASN A 74 16.51 -31.07 -0.70
C ASN A 74 15.27 -30.34 -0.18
N TRP A 75 15.16 -29.06 -0.51
CA TRP A 75 14.04 -28.22 -0.08
C TRP A 75 12.71 -28.71 -0.67
N PRO A 76 11.62 -28.77 0.12
CA PRO A 76 10.32 -29.18 -0.34
C PRO A 76 9.69 -28.11 -1.25
N ALA A 77 8.75 -28.50 -2.11
CA ALA A 77 7.97 -27.56 -2.92
C ALA A 77 6.80 -26.91 -2.13
N SER A 78 6.45 -27.48 -0.97
CA SER A 78 5.38 -26.97 -0.11
C SER A 78 5.88 -25.77 0.68
N ARG A 79 5.26 -24.59 0.46
CA ARG A 79 5.54 -23.37 1.23
C ARG A 79 5.44 -23.59 2.74
N LYS A 80 4.44 -24.36 3.19
CA LYS A 80 4.23 -24.64 4.62
C LYS A 80 5.37 -25.45 5.22
N GLU A 81 5.83 -26.47 4.48
CA GLU A 81 6.91 -27.35 4.89
C GLU A 81 8.26 -26.62 4.86
N GLU A 82 8.52 -25.81 3.84
CA GLU A 82 9.73 -24.99 3.74
C GLU A 82 9.85 -23.99 4.90
N LEU A 83 8.79 -23.23 5.18
CA LEU A 83 8.76 -22.29 6.31
C LEU A 83 8.98 -23.03 7.65
N GLY A 84 8.35 -24.19 7.83
CA GLY A 84 8.55 -25.05 9.00
C GLY A 84 10.00 -25.51 9.17
N LEU A 85 10.67 -25.92 8.08
CA LEU A 85 12.08 -26.33 8.11
C LEU A 85 13.00 -25.16 8.50
N VAL A 86 12.74 -23.94 8.00
CA VAL A 86 13.56 -22.78 8.37
C VAL A 86 13.34 -22.39 9.84
N ILE A 87 12.12 -22.50 10.37
CA ILE A 87 11.85 -22.34 11.81
C ILE A 87 12.70 -23.31 12.64
N HIS A 88 12.75 -24.59 12.27
CA HIS A 88 13.60 -25.58 12.93
C HIS A 88 15.09 -25.22 12.88
N ILE A 89 15.59 -24.71 11.74
CA ILE A 89 16.98 -24.25 11.60
C ILE A 89 17.27 -23.09 12.57
N ILE A 90 16.38 -22.10 12.62
CA ILE A 90 16.54 -20.92 13.49
C ILE A 90 16.55 -21.33 14.95
N GLU A 91 15.62 -22.18 15.37
CA GLU A 91 15.48 -22.60 16.77
C GLU A 91 16.62 -23.50 17.23
N ARG A 92 17.01 -24.47 16.41
CA ARG A 92 18.15 -25.32 16.71
C ARG A 92 19.45 -24.52 16.71
N GLY A 93 19.56 -23.53 15.84
CA GLY A 93 20.71 -22.64 15.81
C GLY A 93 20.78 -21.71 17.02
N ALA A 94 19.64 -21.20 17.49
CA ALA A 94 19.57 -20.42 18.73
C ALA A 94 19.89 -21.27 19.97
N ALA A 95 19.40 -22.51 20.02
CA ALA A 95 19.66 -23.42 21.14
C ALA A 95 21.09 -23.99 21.13
N ALA A 96 21.72 -24.12 19.96
CA ALA A 96 23.06 -24.65 19.78
C ALA A 96 23.81 -23.87 18.69
N PRO A 97 24.46 -22.74 19.03
CA PRO A 97 25.16 -21.90 18.05
C PRO A 97 26.27 -22.63 17.28
N ASP A 98 27.01 -23.51 17.94
CA ASP A 98 28.02 -24.38 17.29
C ASP A 98 27.40 -25.29 16.22
N TRP A 99 26.17 -25.76 16.43
CA TRP A 99 25.45 -26.54 15.42
C TRP A 99 25.15 -25.66 14.20
N PHE A 100 24.71 -24.42 14.40
CA PHE A 100 24.42 -23.48 13.31
C PHE A 100 25.67 -23.15 12.49
N LEU A 101 26.82 -22.95 13.14
CA LEU A 101 28.11 -22.74 12.49
C LEU A 101 28.48 -23.93 11.60
N ASN A 102 28.39 -25.14 12.13
CA ASN A 102 28.69 -26.37 11.39
C ASN A 102 27.70 -26.62 10.25
N PHE A 103 26.42 -26.37 10.48
CA PHE A 103 25.37 -26.45 9.47
C PHE A 103 25.63 -25.49 8.31
N SER A 104 25.92 -24.22 8.63
CA SER A 104 26.26 -23.17 7.67
C SER A 104 27.51 -23.53 6.87
N HIS A 105 28.55 -24.04 7.54
CA HIS A 105 29.77 -24.47 6.89
C HIS A 105 29.54 -25.67 5.94
N THR A 106 28.65 -26.59 6.31
CA THR A 106 28.38 -27.81 5.53
C THR A 106 27.55 -27.53 4.28
N TYR A 107 26.44 -26.80 4.41
CA TYR A 107 25.46 -26.63 3.33
C TYR A 107 25.53 -25.27 2.65
N TYR A 108 26.11 -24.26 3.30
CA TYR A 108 26.22 -22.89 2.81
C TYR A 108 27.69 -22.42 2.77
N TYR A 109 28.58 -23.32 2.35
CA TYR A 109 30.00 -23.04 2.25
C TYR A 109 30.28 -21.85 1.31
N SER A 110 31.06 -20.89 1.80
CA SER A 110 31.52 -19.68 1.12
C SER A 110 32.98 -19.38 1.48
N GLY A 111 33.77 -20.44 1.68
CA GLY A 111 35.19 -20.36 2.05
C GLY A 111 35.45 -20.73 3.52
N SER A 112 36.71 -20.58 3.93
CA SER A 112 37.18 -20.99 5.28
C SER A 112 36.77 -20.05 6.41
N LYS A 113 36.17 -18.89 6.10
CA LYS A 113 35.71 -17.93 7.12
C LYS A 113 34.30 -18.28 7.56
N PHE A 114 34.13 -18.70 8.81
CA PHE A 114 32.82 -19.02 9.39
C PHE A 114 31.76 -17.92 9.18
N VAL A 115 32.15 -16.65 9.34
CA VAL A 115 31.25 -15.49 9.10
C VAL A 115 30.72 -15.45 7.67
N ALA A 116 31.52 -15.84 6.67
CA ALA A 116 31.06 -15.85 5.28
C ALA A 116 29.97 -16.91 5.07
N ASN A 117 30.04 -18.03 5.78
CA ASN A 117 29.04 -19.09 5.73
C ASN A 117 27.74 -18.67 6.44
N ILE A 118 27.85 -18.01 7.60
CA ILE A 118 26.71 -17.42 8.32
C ILE A 118 26.00 -16.41 7.42
N ARG A 119 26.73 -15.48 6.81
CA ARG A 119 26.14 -14.48 5.91
C ARG A 119 25.48 -15.13 4.69
N LYS A 120 26.05 -16.23 4.18
CA LYS A 120 25.48 -16.96 3.04
C LYS A 120 24.17 -17.65 3.41
N ILE A 121 24.07 -18.33 4.56
CA ILE A 121 22.79 -18.89 5.00
C ILE A 121 21.77 -17.79 5.32
N THR A 122 22.19 -16.67 5.93
CA THR A 122 21.29 -15.55 6.21
C THR A 122 20.70 -14.99 4.91
N ALA A 123 21.52 -14.74 3.90
CA ALA A 123 21.07 -14.21 2.62
C ALA A 123 20.23 -15.21 1.80
N ALA A 124 20.59 -16.50 1.82
CA ALA A 124 19.96 -17.52 0.98
C ALA A 124 18.71 -18.15 1.62
N VAL A 125 18.58 -18.10 2.94
CA VAL A 125 17.51 -18.81 3.69
C VAL A 125 16.74 -17.86 4.59
N ILE A 126 17.42 -17.17 5.50
CA ILE A 126 16.75 -16.39 6.56
C ILE A 126 16.03 -15.14 6.02
N ILE A 127 16.64 -14.43 5.07
CA ILE A 127 16.02 -13.25 4.44
C ILE A 127 14.77 -13.64 3.62
N PRO A 128 14.83 -14.61 2.69
CA PRO A 128 13.64 -15.10 1.99
C PRO A 128 12.56 -15.60 2.95
N PHE A 129 12.94 -16.37 3.98
CA PHE A 129 12.03 -16.82 5.02
C PHE A 129 11.31 -15.66 5.69
N ASN A 130 12.01 -14.61 6.14
CA ASN A 130 11.40 -13.47 6.81
C ASN A 130 10.35 -12.77 5.94
N ARG A 131 10.61 -12.61 4.64
CA ARG A 131 9.64 -12.09 3.67
C ARG A 131 8.44 -13.02 3.54
N ASP A 132 8.67 -14.31 3.30
CA ASP A 132 7.61 -15.26 2.95
C ASP A 132 6.76 -15.66 4.17
N PHE A 133 7.36 -15.67 5.36
CA PHE A 133 6.70 -15.83 6.64
C PHE A 133 5.80 -14.64 6.96
N ALA A 134 6.25 -13.40 6.74
CA ALA A 134 5.41 -12.22 6.93
C ALA A 134 4.15 -12.28 6.06
N VAL A 135 4.29 -12.60 4.77
CA VAL A 135 3.14 -12.79 3.87
C VAL A 135 2.24 -13.94 4.33
N TYR A 136 2.83 -15.06 4.80
CA TYR A 136 2.04 -16.21 5.27
C TYR A 136 1.23 -15.85 6.52
N VAL A 137 1.85 -15.11 7.45
CA VAL A 137 1.19 -14.62 8.66
C VAL A 137 0.06 -13.66 8.29
N GLU A 138 0.26 -12.74 7.35
CA GLU A 138 -0.80 -11.85 6.86
C GLU A 138 -1.97 -12.64 6.25
N GLU A 139 -1.69 -13.62 5.39
CA GLU A 139 -2.72 -14.47 4.77
C GLU A 139 -3.53 -15.31 5.80
N HIS A 140 -2.88 -15.78 6.86
CA HIS A 140 -3.48 -16.71 7.83
C HIS A 140 -3.94 -16.05 9.13
N ALA A 141 -3.57 -14.79 9.38
CA ALA A 141 -4.13 -13.97 10.45
C ALA A 141 -5.60 -13.59 10.21
N HIS A 142 -6.12 -13.79 8.99
CA HIS A 142 -7.51 -13.50 8.60
C HIS A 142 -8.49 -14.70 8.75
N GLY A 143 -8.07 -15.80 9.37
CA GLY A 143 -8.77 -17.11 9.32
C GLY A 143 -9.76 -17.46 10.44
N GLU A 144 -9.88 -16.70 11.53
CA GLU A 144 -10.88 -16.92 12.59
C GLU A 144 -11.55 -15.57 12.94
N PRO A 145 -12.88 -15.51 13.19
CA PRO A 145 -13.58 -14.26 13.45
C PRO A 145 -13.22 -13.73 14.84
N PHE A 146 -12.10 -13.01 14.93
CA PHE A 146 -11.78 -12.17 16.06
C PHE A 146 -12.66 -10.90 15.99
N GLN A 147 -13.85 -10.99 16.58
CA GLN A 147 -14.61 -9.83 17.01
C GLN A 147 -13.79 -9.14 18.11
N ASP A 148 -12.93 -8.19 17.72
CA ASP A 148 -12.48 -7.02 18.50
C ASP A 148 -11.41 -6.17 17.76
N ALA A 149 -10.95 -6.59 16.57
CA ALA A 149 -9.92 -5.87 15.80
C ALA A 149 -10.42 -4.65 15.01
N LYS A 150 -11.19 -3.75 15.64
CA LYS A 150 -11.42 -2.38 15.12
C LYS A 150 -10.67 -1.28 15.87
N SER A 151 -9.89 -1.58 16.92
CA SER A 151 -9.33 -0.54 17.80
C SER A 151 -7.83 -0.21 17.67
N ASP A 152 -7.01 -0.99 16.95
CA ASP A 152 -5.54 -0.93 17.16
C ASP A 152 -4.69 -0.55 15.93
N MET A 153 -5.30 -0.28 14.76
CA MET A 153 -4.60 0.38 13.65
C MET A 153 -4.74 1.90 13.80
N ALA A 154 -3.62 2.63 13.68
CA ALA A 154 -3.63 4.09 13.62
C ALA A 154 -4.51 4.54 12.45
N THR A 155 -5.72 4.99 12.77
CA THR A 155 -6.63 5.49 11.74
C THR A 155 -6.14 6.86 11.26
N GLU A 156 -6.57 7.28 10.06
CA GLU A 156 -6.33 8.66 9.61
C GLU A 156 -6.91 9.69 10.58
N GLU A 157 -8.00 9.31 11.28
CA GLU A 157 -8.65 10.13 12.31
C GLU A 157 -7.75 10.24 13.55
N ASP A 158 -7.18 9.14 14.03
CA ASP A 158 -6.26 9.13 15.18
C ASP A 158 -5.01 9.98 14.89
N LYS A 159 -4.43 9.84 13.69
CA LYS A 159 -3.28 10.67 13.28
C LYS A 159 -3.63 12.15 13.29
N LYS A 160 -4.80 12.51 12.78
CA LYS A 160 -5.29 13.88 12.77
C LYS A 160 -5.52 14.40 14.20
N ASP A 161 -6.12 13.60 15.06
CA ASP A 161 -6.43 13.97 16.44
C ASP A 161 -5.16 14.19 17.25
N LEU A 162 -4.21 13.25 17.21
CA LEU A 162 -2.93 13.41 17.92
C LEU A 162 -2.15 14.61 17.38
N LEU A 163 -2.13 14.82 16.07
CA LEU A 163 -1.46 15.97 15.46
C LEU A 163 -2.11 17.30 15.90
N GLN A 164 -3.44 17.34 16.01
CA GLN A 164 -4.16 18.52 16.48
C GLN A 164 -3.90 18.80 17.97
N ALA A 165 -3.88 17.77 18.82
CA ALA A 165 -3.54 17.91 20.24
C ALA A 165 -2.11 18.44 20.42
N LEU A 166 -1.14 17.91 19.67
CA LEU A 166 0.24 18.39 19.67
C LEU A 166 0.33 19.84 19.21
N PHE A 167 -0.43 20.22 18.18
CA PHE A 167 -0.47 21.60 17.70
C PHE A 167 -1.03 22.55 18.76
N GLN A 168 -2.12 22.19 19.42
CA GLN A 168 -2.72 22.99 20.50
C GLN A 168 -1.77 23.16 21.69
N LEU A 169 -1.08 22.10 22.10
CA LEU A 169 -0.08 22.16 23.17
C LEU A 169 1.11 23.06 22.80
N GLY A 170 1.48 23.10 21.52
CA GLY A 170 2.57 23.92 21.00
C GLY A 170 2.27 25.43 20.89
N GLN A 171 1.00 25.85 20.90
CA GLN A 171 0.60 27.27 20.77
C GLN A 171 1.09 28.14 21.95
N GLY A 172 1.41 27.54 23.10
CA GLY A 172 1.95 28.25 24.27
C GLY A 172 3.46 28.53 24.23
N GLY A 173 4.13 28.31 23.10
CA GLY A 173 5.58 28.51 22.94
C GLY A 173 6.44 27.42 23.59
N LYS A 174 5.83 26.39 24.19
CA LYS A 174 6.50 25.19 24.70
C LYS A 174 6.51 24.10 23.63
N ARG A 175 7.57 23.28 23.59
CA ARG A 175 7.60 22.11 22.70
C ARG A 175 6.53 21.11 23.16
N PRO A 176 5.63 20.66 22.26
CA PRO A 176 4.59 19.71 22.63
C PRO A 176 5.18 18.33 22.90
N SER A 177 4.52 17.56 23.76
CA SER A 177 4.89 16.19 24.12
C SER A 177 3.77 15.23 23.72
N ILE A 178 4.14 14.09 23.14
CA ILE A 178 3.17 13.01 22.81
C ILE A 178 2.54 12.45 24.08
N GLN A 179 3.31 12.32 25.17
CA GLN A 179 2.78 11.86 26.45
C GLN A 179 1.82 12.87 27.09
N ASP A 180 2.15 14.17 27.05
CA ASP A 180 1.24 15.22 27.54
C ASP A 180 -0.05 15.26 26.72
N ALA A 181 0.03 15.07 25.40
CA ALA A 181 -1.13 14.97 24.52
C ALA A 181 -2.02 13.77 24.90
N ALA A 182 -1.42 12.61 25.11
CA ALA A 182 -2.15 11.40 25.52
C ALA A 182 -2.87 11.59 26.86
N ILE A 183 -2.18 12.10 27.88
CA ILE A 183 -2.76 12.31 29.22
C ILE A 183 -3.92 13.31 29.17
N LYS A 184 -3.79 14.38 28.39
CA LYS A 184 -4.74 15.49 28.40
C LYS A 184 -5.93 15.30 27.45
N TYR A 185 -5.72 14.69 26.29
CA TYR A 185 -6.71 14.62 25.22
C TYR A 185 -7.18 13.20 24.92
N PHE A 186 -6.40 12.18 25.26
CA PHE A 186 -6.67 10.79 24.88
C PHE A 186 -6.47 9.81 26.05
N PRO A 187 -7.11 10.03 27.22
CA PRO A 187 -6.97 9.14 28.37
C PRO A 187 -7.43 7.69 28.08
N GLU A 188 -8.27 7.50 27.08
CA GLU A 188 -8.77 6.21 26.60
C GLU A 188 -7.84 5.50 25.62
N TRP A 189 -6.81 6.17 25.09
CA TRP A 189 -5.87 5.53 24.19
C TRP A 189 -4.91 4.63 24.97
N ASN A 190 -4.90 3.35 24.61
CA ASN A 190 -3.89 2.43 25.10
C ASN A 190 -2.50 2.80 24.55
N ARG A 191 -1.45 2.28 25.19
CA ARG A 191 -0.06 2.58 24.84
C ARG A 191 0.28 2.18 23.40
N ASP A 192 -0.31 1.10 22.91
CA ASP A 192 -0.01 0.56 21.58
C ASP A 192 -0.61 1.43 20.48
N ARG A 193 -1.88 1.85 20.62
CA ARG A 193 -2.52 2.82 19.73
C ARG A 193 -1.76 4.14 19.69
N LEU A 194 -1.41 4.71 20.85
CA LEU A 194 -0.62 5.94 20.92
C LEU A 194 0.74 5.79 20.21
N THR A 195 1.42 4.66 20.43
CA THR A 195 2.73 4.39 19.82
C THR A 195 2.59 4.24 18.29
N ASN A 196 1.59 3.50 17.83
CA ASN A 196 1.32 3.29 16.40
C ASN A 196 0.99 4.62 15.68
N VAL A 197 0.18 5.47 16.30
CA VAL A 197 -0.21 6.78 15.74
C VAL A 197 0.99 7.73 15.74
N ALA A 198 1.77 7.75 16.82
CA ALA A 198 2.99 8.54 16.89
C ALA A 198 4.01 8.12 15.83
N GLU A 199 4.27 6.82 15.71
CA GLU A 199 5.20 6.25 14.73
C GLU A 199 4.77 6.56 13.30
N ALA A 200 3.49 6.41 12.97
CA ALA A 200 2.98 6.77 11.66
C ALA A 200 3.17 8.27 11.35
N LEU A 201 2.96 9.15 12.34
CA LEU A 201 3.23 10.58 12.18
C LEU A 201 4.73 10.91 12.04
N PHE A 202 5.63 10.11 12.63
CA PHE A 202 7.08 10.23 12.41
C PHE A 202 7.48 9.76 11.01
N GLU A 203 6.97 8.62 10.55
CA GLU A 203 7.25 8.07 9.22
C GLU A 203 6.79 9.02 8.10
N GLU A 204 5.65 9.68 8.29
CA GLU A 204 5.13 10.72 7.38
C GLU A 204 5.90 12.05 7.45
N GLY A 205 6.83 12.20 8.41
CA GLY A 205 7.54 13.47 8.65
C GLY A 205 6.63 14.58 9.19
N SER A 206 5.49 14.22 9.78
CA SER A 206 4.57 15.16 10.42
C SER A 206 5.12 15.64 11.77
N VAL A 207 5.74 14.71 12.49
CA VAL A 207 6.34 14.89 13.81
C VAL A 207 7.84 14.58 13.69
N LEU A 208 8.68 15.41 14.31
CA LEU A 208 10.13 15.42 14.13
C LEU A 208 10.85 15.51 15.49
N ASN A 209 12.12 15.13 15.52
CA ASN A 209 13.04 15.32 16.64
C ASN A 209 12.49 14.90 18.02
N PRO A 210 12.03 13.64 18.19
CA PRO A 210 11.57 13.15 19.49
C PRO A 210 12.72 13.21 20.50
N THR A 211 12.47 13.82 21.66
CA THR A 211 13.49 14.04 22.69
C THR A 211 12.96 13.76 24.10
N GLY A 212 13.78 13.09 24.90
CA GLY A 212 13.48 12.79 26.31
C GLY A 212 12.38 11.73 26.52
N ALA A 213 12.15 11.37 27.79
CA ALA A 213 11.18 10.34 28.17
C ALA A 213 9.72 10.71 27.85
N MET A 214 9.41 12.02 27.84
CA MET A 214 8.09 12.55 27.51
C MET A 214 7.83 12.64 26.00
N LEU A 215 8.80 12.29 25.15
CA LEU A 215 8.72 12.42 23.69
C LEU A 215 8.31 13.84 23.28
N TYR A 216 9.14 14.83 23.60
CA TYR A 216 8.99 16.18 23.10
C TYR A 216 9.34 16.22 21.61
N VAL A 217 8.48 16.85 20.82
CA VAL A 217 8.54 16.78 19.36
C VAL A 217 8.37 18.15 18.71
N ASP A 218 8.90 18.27 17.50
CA ASP A 218 8.63 19.40 16.62
C ASP A 218 7.61 18.99 15.55
N LEU A 219 6.64 19.85 15.28
CA LEU A 219 5.74 19.67 14.14
C LEU A 219 6.35 20.29 12.89
N SER A 220 6.35 19.55 11.77
CA SER A 220 6.79 20.07 10.48
C SER A 220 5.86 21.17 9.97
N SER A 221 6.35 22.02 9.05
CA SER A 221 5.56 23.14 8.51
C SER A 221 4.27 22.68 7.84
N SER A 222 4.30 21.55 7.13
CA SER A 222 3.12 20.93 6.51
C SER A 222 2.15 20.37 7.55
N ALA A 223 2.65 19.77 8.63
CA ALA A 223 1.83 19.25 9.71
C ALA A 223 1.16 20.36 10.52
N ARG A 224 1.88 21.46 10.82
CA ARG A 224 1.29 22.67 11.42
C ARG A 224 0.18 23.25 10.56
N LYS A 225 0.41 23.36 9.24
CA LYS A 225 -0.60 23.85 8.31
C LYS A 225 -1.85 22.96 8.26
N ARG A 226 -1.67 21.62 8.26
CA ARG A 226 -2.78 20.66 8.31
C ARG A 226 -3.58 20.76 9.62
N ALA A 227 -2.88 20.82 10.76
CA ALA A 227 -3.51 20.98 12.07
C ALA A 227 -4.20 22.34 12.24
N GLU A 228 -3.62 23.40 11.67
CA GLU A 228 -4.25 24.73 11.66
C GLU A 228 -5.53 24.71 10.81
N GLN A 229 -5.50 24.09 9.63
CA GLN A 229 -6.66 23.91 8.77
C GLN A 229 -7.76 23.06 9.41
N SER A 230 -7.42 22.06 10.23
CA SER A 230 -8.41 21.27 10.97
C SER A 230 -8.97 21.99 12.21
N SER A 231 -8.18 22.88 12.81
CA SER A 231 -8.58 23.70 13.98
C SER A 231 -9.45 24.89 13.61
N ARG A 232 -9.41 25.33 12.34
CA ARG A 232 -10.42 26.23 11.80
C ARG A 232 -11.68 25.39 11.64
N GLU A 233 -12.66 25.57 12.53
CA GLU A 233 -14.02 25.18 12.21
C GLU A 233 -14.29 25.65 10.78
N PRO A 234 -14.84 24.79 9.91
CA PRO A 234 -15.20 25.25 8.60
C PRO A 234 -16.34 26.25 8.79
N SER A 235 -16.00 27.53 8.80
CA SER A 235 -16.79 28.51 8.04
C SER A 235 -16.61 28.23 6.54
N GLY A 236 -16.75 26.95 6.16
CA GLY A 236 -16.99 26.55 4.80
C GLY A 236 -18.44 26.89 4.54
N VAL A 237 -18.68 27.70 3.53
CA VAL A 237 -20.01 27.94 3.01
C VAL A 237 -20.62 26.57 2.73
N ILE A 238 -21.65 26.18 3.50
CA ILE A 238 -22.43 24.98 3.22
C ILE A 238 -23.27 25.32 1.99
N TYR A 239 -22.88 24.78 0.84
CA TYR A 239 -23.70 24.82 -0.35
C TYR A 239 -24.71 23.67 -0.26
N ASN A 240 -25.92 23.97 0.20
CA ASN A 240 -27.04 23.05 0.08
C ASN A 240 -27.50 23.05 -1.38
N ILE A 241 -26.99 22.12 -2.18
CA ILE A 241 -27.39 21.95 -3.57
C ILE A 241 -28.42 20.81 -3.59
N GLY A 242 -29.69 21.14 -3.83
CA GLY A 242 -30.79 20.16 -3.83
C GLY A 242 -30.71 19.18 -5.00
N GLU A 243 -30.66 19.69 -6.22
CA GLU A 243 -30.45 18.90 -7.43
C GLU A 243 -29.50 19.67 -8.35
N MET A 244 -28.58 18.96 -9.00
CA MET A 244 -27.60 19.55 -9.90
C MET A 244 -27.57 18.75 -11.22
N HIS A 245 -28.16 19.31 -12.27
CA HIS A 245 -28.18 18.71 -13.60
C HIS A 245 -27.18 19.45 -14.51
N ASN A 246 -26.30 18.70 -15.19
CA ASN A 246 -25.33 19.24 -16.16
C ASN A 246 -24.44 20.40 -15.64
N SER A 247 -24.03 20.37 -14.37
CA SER A 247 -23.22 21.44 -13.81
C SER A 247 -21.71 21.11 -13.86
N PRO A 248 -20.86 22.04 -14.35
CA PRO A 248 -19.41 21.86 -14.39
C PRO A 248 -18.73 22.15 -13.04
N LEU A 249 -19.49 22.40 -11.97
CA LEU A 249 -18.94 22.69 -10.65
C LEU A 249 -18.38 21.42 -10.00
N GLN A 250 -17.05 21.34 -9.93
CA GLN A 250 -16.33 20.37 -9.12
C GLN A 250 -15.76 21.08 -7.89
N HIS A 251 -16.18 20.65 -6.69
CA HIS A 251 -15.57 21.09 -5.44
C HIS A 251 -14.58 20.01 -5.00
N ILE A 252 -13.29 20.27 -5.23
CA ILE A 252 -12.20 19.40 -4.77
C ILE A 252 -11.45 20.15 -3.69
N SER A 253 -11.43 19.61 -2.48
CA SER A 253 -10.68 20.19 -1.37
C SER A 253 -9.17 20.01 -1.58
N SER A 254 -8.38 20.87 -0.95
CA SER A 254 -6.90 20.74 -0.91
C SER A 254 -6.48 19.34 -0.46
N GLY A 255 -5.88 18.55 -1.36
CA GLY A 255 -5.39 17.19 -1.11
C GLY A 255 -6.35 16.05 -1.49
N GLY A 256 -7.53 16.35 -2.05
CA GLY A 256 -8.47 15.33 -2.52
C GLY A 256 -8.14 14.81 -3.93
N ASN A 257 -8.27 13.51 -4.13
CA ASN A 257 -8.29 12.89 -5.46
C ASN A 257 -9.74 12.79 -5.95
N GLY A 258 -10.10 13.56 -6.98
CA GLY A 258 -11.42 13.48 -7.61
C GLY A 258 -11.46 12.37 -8.66
N ILE A 259 -12.33 11.38 -8.48
CA ILE A 259 -12.64 10.37 -9.51
C ILE A 259 -13.94 10.78 -10.18
N GLN A 260 -13.86 11.28 -11.42
CA GLN A 260 -15.04 11.55 -12.24
C GLN A 260 -15.43 10.27 -12.99
N THR A 261 -16.50 9.63 -12.53
CA THR A 261 -17.07 8.44 -13.19
C THR A 261 -18.23 8.89 -14.06
N THR A 262 -18.00 8.98 -15.38
CA THR A 262 -19.07 9.24 -16.33
C THR A 262 -19.73 7.93 -16.70
N THR A 263 -21.00 7.77 -16.32
CA THR A 263 -21.83 6.63 -16.72
C THR A 263 -22.65 7.03 -17.93
N TYR A 264 -22.61 6.23 -18.99
CA TYR A 264 -23.43 6.41 -20.19
C TYR A 264 -24.15 5.10 -20.51
N SER A 265 -25.38 5.20 -21.01
CA SER A 265 -26.14 4.04 -21.49
C SER A 265 -25.94 3.83 -22.99
N SER A 266 -26.28 2.64 -23.49
CA SER A 266 -26.30 2.37 -24.93
C SER A 266 -27.29 3.28 -25.68
N ASP A 267 -28.37 3.70 -25.04
CA ASP A 267 -29.36 4.62 -25.61
C ASP A 267 -28.80 6.05 -25.74
N ASP A 268 -27.99 6.49 -24.79
CA ASP A 268 -27.29 7.78 -24.85
C ASP A 268 -26.31 7.81 -26.03
N LEU A 269 -25.55 6.73 -26.21
CA LEU A 269 -24.60 6.60 -27.31
C LEU A 269 -25.30 6.56 -28.68
N ARG A 270 -26.42 5.83 -28.80
CA ARG A 270 -27.24 5.83 -30.02
C ARG A 270 -27.79 7.22 -30.33
N SER A 271 -28.21 7.95 -29.29
CA SER A 271 -28.71 9.32 -29.43
C SER A 271 -27.61 10.28 -29.91
N ILE A 272 -26.38 10.14 -29.40
CA ILE A 272 -25.23 10.93 -29.87
C ILE A 272 -24.90 10.62 -31.34
N VAL A 273 -24.89 9.35 -31.73
CA VAL A 273 -24.63 8.94 -33.11
C VAL A 273 -25.68 9.55 -34.05
N ALA A 274 -26.96 9.44 -33.69
CA ALA A 274 -28.05 10.00 -34.48
C ALA A 274 -27.94 11.54 -34.60
N LEU A 275 -27.67 12.22 -33.48
CA LEU A 275 -27.47 13.66 -33.43
C LEU A 275 -26.31 14.10 -34.32
N TYR A 276 -25.18 13.38 -34.27
CA TYR A 276 -24.04 13.64 -35.14
C TYR A 276 -24.43 13.51 -36.61
N ARG A 277 -25.03 12.39 -37.02
CA ARG A 277 -25.43 12.14 -38.42
C ARG A 277 -26.39 13.20 -38.95
N GLN A 278 -27.26 13.72 -38.09
CA GLN A 278 -28.26 14.72 -38.46
C GLN A 278 -27.67 16.12 -38.62
N HIS A 279 -26.68 16.50 -37.80
CA HIS A 279 -26.24 17.90 -37.69
C HIS A 279 -24.79 18.16 -38.09
N VAL A 280 -24.00 17.14 -38.43
CA VAL A 280 -22.56 17.28 -38.71
C VAL A 280 -22.25 18.34 -39.79
N ASP A 281 -23.10 18.52 -40.78
CA ASP A 281 -22.89 19.51 -41.85
C ASP A 281 -22.97 20.96 -41.31
N GLU A 282 -23.68 21.18 -40.20
CA GLU A 282 -23.80 22.48 -39.53
C GLU A 282 -22.50 22.91 -38.83
N LEU A 283 -21.60 21.96 -38.54
CA LEU A 283 -20.32 22.23 -37.89
C LEU A 283 -19.28 22.89 -38.82
N GLY A 284 -19.50 22.86 -40.15
CA GLY A 284 -18.58 23.45 -41.12
C GLY A 284 -17.16 22.87 -41.07
N LEU A 285 -17.03 21.59 -40.72
CA LEU A 285 -15.74 20.89 -40.62
C LEU A 285 -15.04 20.83 -41.98
N ASP A 286 -13.71 20.98 -41.99
CA ASP A 286 -12.93 20.66 -43.19
C ASP A 286 -12.93 19.15 -43.49
N ASP A 287 -12.54 18.76 -44.70
CA ASP A 287 -12.56 17.35 -45.15
C ASP A 287 -11.70 16.42 -44.26
N ALA A 288 -10.65 16.92 -43.62
CA ALA A 288 -9.80 16.12 -42.75
C ALA A 288 -10.47 15.90 -41.38
N GLN A 289 -11.02 16.96 -40.79
CA GLN A 289 -11.77 16.93 -39.53
C GLN A 289 -13.04 16.10 -39.66
N ARG A 290 -13.77 16.25 -40.78
CA ARG A 290 -14.98 15.48 -41.07
C ARG A 290 -14.69 13.99 -41.12
N ARG A 291 -13.70 13.57 -41.92
CA ARG A 291 -13.28 12.16 -41.99
C ARG A 291 -12.87 11.59 -40.63
N LYS A 292 -12.16 12.38 -39.83
CA LYS A 292 -11.74 11.96 -38.48
C LYS A 292 -12.93 11.77 -37.55
N ALA A 293 -13.90 12.68 -37.58
CA ALA A 293 -15.12 12.60 -36.78
C ALA A 293 -16.02 11.43 -37.21
N ASP A 294 -16.20 11.22 -38.52
CA ASP A 294 -16.93 10.08 -39.08
C ASP A 294 -16.31 8.74 -38.64
N ALA A 295 -14.98 8.65 -38.58
CA ALA A 295 -14.29 7.45 -38.09
C ALA A 295 -14.53 7.19 -36.59
N GLN A 296 -14.61 8.24 -35.76
CA GLN A 296 -14.95 8.06 -34.33
C GLN A 296 -16.40 7.60 -34.17
N VAL A 297 -17.33 8.14 -34.95
CA VAL A 297 -18.74 7.75 -34.94
C VAL A 297 -18.92 6.31 -35.38
N ALA A 298 -18.23 5.89 -36.45
CA ALA A 298 -18.22 4.50 -36.89
C ALA A 298 -17.65 3.55 -35.83
N THR A 299 -16.66 4.00 -35.06
CA THR A 299 -16.10 3.23 -33.93
C THR A 299 -17.14 3.05 -32.83
N ILE A 300 -17.89 4.10 -32.47
CA ILE A 300 -18.97 4.02 -31.47
C ILE A 300 -20.12 3.14 -31.98
N GLU A 301 -20.51 3.28 -33.25
CA GLU A 301 -21.52 2.43 -33.90
C GLU A 301 -21.14 0.95 -33.85
N ALA A 302 -19.87 0.61 -34.14
CA ALA A 302 -19.38 -0.76 -34.07
C ALA A 302 -19.44 -1.34 -32.65
N GLN A 303 -19.09 -0.54 -31.63
CA GLN A 303 -19.19 -0.95 -30.22
C GLN A 303 -20.64 -1.14 -29.76
N LEU A 304 -21.62 -0.52 -30.44
CA LEU A 304 -23.04 -0.68 -30.14
C LEU A 304 -23.69 -1.92 -30.78
N MET A 305 -22.96 -2.66 -31.62
CA MET A 305 -23.44 -3.90 -32.26
C MET A 305 -23.18 -5.16 -31.43
N ASP A 306 -22.26 -5.09 -30.46
CA ASP A 306 -21.84 -6.20 -29.60
C ASP A 306 -21.72 -5.72 -28.14
N GLU A 307 -21.01 -6.45 -27.27
CA GLU A 307 -20.68 -5.98 -25.92
C GLU A 307 -19.69 -4.79 -25.98
N PRO A 308 -20.10 -3.59 -25.54
CA PRO A 308 -19.30 -2.38 -25.69
C PRO A 308 -18.09 -2.33 -24.74
N ASP A 309 -16.89 -2.08 -25.28
CA ASP A 309 -15.71 -1.79 -24.46
C ASP A 309 -15.72 -0.31 -23.99
N PRO A 310 -15.82 -0.05 -22.67
CA PRO A 310 -15.91 1.31 -22.16
C PRO A 310 -14.67 2.18 -22.44
N SER A 311 -13.50 1.56 -22.60
CA SER A 311 -12.25 2.26 -22.88
C SER A 311 -12.20 2.77 -24.32
N ILE A 312 -12.69 1.96 -25.26
CA ILE A 312 -12.78 2.30 -26.69
C ILE A 312 -13.80 3.42 -26.89
N ILE A 313 -14.98 3.29 -26.29
CA ILE A 313 -16.04 4.31 -26.36
C ILE A 313 -15.57 5.64 -25.76
N LYS A 314 -14.92 5.60 -24.59
CA LYS A 314 -14.38 6.80 -23.95
C LYS A 314 -13.34 7.49 -24.83
N SER A 315 -12.42 6.73 -25.43
CA SER A 315 -11.40 7.28 -26.32
C SER A 315 -12.00 7.92 -27.57
N ALA A 316 -12.91 7.20 -28.25
CA ALA A 316 -13.56 7.67 -29.46
C ALA A 316 -14.44 8.91 -29.19
N GLY A 317 -15.20 8.88 -28.09
CA GLY A 317 -16.05 9.98 -27.66
C GLY A 317 -15.27 11.24 -27.27
N LYS A 318 -14.13 11.11 -26.57
CA LYS A 318 -13.25 12.25 -26.28
C LYS A 318 -12.69 12.87 -27.55
N SER A 319 -12.23 12.05 -28.50
CA SER A 319 -11.74 12.57 -29.79
C SER A 319 -12.85 13.28 -30.57
N LEU A 320 -14.06 12.73 -30.60
CA LEU A 320 -15.21 13.34 -31.26
C LEU A 320 -15.56 14.69 -30.62
N LYS A 321 -15.61 14.75 -29.28
CA LYS A 321 -15.83 15.98 -28.52
C LYS A 321 -14.81 17.05 -28.87
N THR A 322 -13.52 16.75 -28.87
CA THR A 322 -12.46 17.73 -29.20
C THR A 322 -12.65 18.33 -30.60
N ILE A 323 -13.08 17.52 -31.58
CA ILE A 323 -13.35 18.02 -32.94
C ILE A 323 -14.54 18.97 -32.94
N VAL A 324 -15.64 18.59 -32.26
CA VAL A 324 -16.86 19.40 -32.15
C VAL A 324 -16.60 20.70 -31.39
N GLU A 325 -15.90 20.66 -30.27
CA GLU A 325 -15.50 21.86 -29.50
C GLU A 325 -14.58 22.77 -30.30
N GLY A 326 -13.63 22.19 -31.05
CA GLY A 326 -12.75 22.95 -31.93
C GLY A 326 -13.51 23.67 -33.05
N ALA A 327 -14.52 23.02 -33.62
CA ALA A 327 -15.38 23.61 -34.65
C ALA A 327 -16.28 24.73 -34.10
N ILE A 328 -16.82 24.56 -32.88
CA ILE A 328 -17.63 25.57 -32.21
C ILE A 328 -16.78 26.77 -31.76
N GLY A 329 -15.56 26.55 -31.26
CA GLY A 329 -14.65 27.60 -30.79
C GLY A 329 -13.87 28.32 -31.90
N GLY A 330 -13.70 27.69 -33.06
CA GLY A 330 -12.92 28.21 -34.18
C GLY A 330 -13.74 29.06 -35.15
N ALA A 331 -13.95 30.35 -34.85
CA ALA A 331 -14.27 31.47 -35.76
C ALA A 331 -15.30 31.30 -36.93
N ALA A 332 -16.03 30.20 -37.03
CA ALA A 332 -17.08 29.99 -38.03
C ALA A 332 -18.43 30.38 -37.41
N GLY A 333 -18.98 31.51 -37.85
CA GLY A 333 -20.20 32.12 -37.27
C GLY A 333 -21.46 31.25 -37.27
N THR A 334 -21.49 30.14 -38.01
CA THR A 334 -22.59 29.16 -38.01
C THR A 334 -22.52 28.18 -36.85
N ALA A 335 -21.34 27.83 -36.36
CA ALA A 335 -21.15 26.83 -35.30
C ALA A 335 -21.58 27.33 -33.91
N ILE A 336 -21.55 28.65 -33.68
CA ILE A 336 -22.00 29.28 -32.42
C ILE A 336 -23.52 29.11 -32.24
N ALA A 337 -24.30 29.13 -33.33
CA ALA A 337 -25.76 28.94 -33.28
C ALA A 337 -26.16 27.48 -33.03
N ALA A 338 -25.30 26.52 -33.43
CA ALA A 338 -25.51 25.09 -33.23
C ALA A 338 -25.04 24.59 -31.85
N ALA A 339 -24.36 25.42 -31.05
CA ALA A 339 -23.81 25.03 -29.75
C ALA A 339 -24.81 24.36 -28.79
N PRO A 340 -26.10 24.75 -28.71
CA PRO A 340 -27.10 24.05 -27.90
C PRO A 340 -27.41 22.63 -28.39
N VAL A 341 -27.36 22.40 -29.71
CA VAL A 341 -27.62 21.08 -30.31
C VAL A 341 -26.54 20.08 -29.91
N TRP A 342 -25.28 20.53 -29.77
CA TRP A 342 -24.15 19.66 -29.42
C TRP A 342 -23.93 19.47 -27.91
N ALA A 343 -24.73 20.14 -27.07
CA ALA A 343 -24.62 20.03 -25.62
C ALA A 343 -24.69 18.59 -25.07
N PRO A 344 -25.55 17.68 -25.58
CA PRO A 344 -25.58 16.30 -25.13
C PRO A 344 -24.26 15.55 -25.36
N LEU A 345 -23.65 15.71 -26.54
CA LEU A 345 -22.36 15.10 -26.88
C LEU A 345 -21.24 15.62 -25.98
N ILE A 346 -21.20 16.94 -25.76
CA ILE A 346 -20.20 17.58 -24.90
C ILE A 346 -20.35 17.13 -23.44
N SER A 347 -21.59 16.97 -22.96
CA SER A 347 -21.89 16.55 -21.59
C SER A 347 -21.47 15.12 -21.29
N ILE A 348 -21.73 14.19 -22.22
CA ILE A 348 -21.43 12.76 -22.04
C ILE A 348 -19.93 12.47 -22.07
N PHE A 349 -19.14 13.27 -22.80
CA PHE A 349 -17.68 13.11 -22.85
C PHE A 349 -16.90 14.22 -22.12
N GLY A 350 -17.59 15.00 -21.28
CA GLY A 350 -17.05 16.15 -20.55
C GLY A 350 -16.26 15.84 -19.28
N GLY A 351 -15.97 14.56 -19.00
CA GLY A 351 -15.18 14.08 -17.86
C GLY A 351 -13.90 13.33 -18.22
#